data_AF-A0A3M2TF07-F1
#
_entry.id   AF-A0A3M2TF07-F1
#
_cell.length_a   1.000
_cell.length_b   1.000
_cell.length_c   1.000
_cell.angle_alpha   90.00
_cell.angle_beta   90.00
_cell.angle_gamma   90.00
#
_symmetry.space_group_name_H-M   'P 1'
#
loop_
_entity.id
_entity.type
_entity.pdbx_description
1 polymer ?
#
loop_
_entity_poly.entity_id
_entity_poly.type
_entity_poly.pdbx_seq_one_letter_code
_entity_poly.pdbx_strand_id
1 'polypeptide(L)'
;MRRRVTFIQHQDTSFEPNQADLTSDALSIRNLDAVREDRLSVPVDELPSEVSFTTSPIPRAERLASPVLQFHALVPSPHNLVEFVQGELCGRDEGCRSQAAHALSADSIDLSYDGMSRALTLSGLWPSPEGGWTEVIRKRDSGPDQVEVGLFGCDKAPDLEELKAGGLMADVGEDEKLKPTIFSFPSRHHPLPPEATYTVSFSPPAGLHPTMTISLSPGSLNRPPVSPEAYCGVYTYLTLPSSLFGDKYQLSTADPLFLQSHNLVALRALSGETDLEAPDWAVPSWGSNWLFEVATPPGGQSRSDDWNITIPLHLRYLRPSESGYRSSSVPWPVVFWACTAGEETEMGGNPFDRVNLGWDRLFGSQTTFHQLHPSGGEAGRLVEELRVPVLRLNENDGIIRTKAIELGTVAVVTLGLLWVLWKLGMVVRSGGDERRRRDKGKKEQ
;
A
#
# COMPACT_ATOMS: atom_id res chain seq x y z
N MET A 1 -17.87 -16.83 -19.00
CA MET A 1 -16.57 -16.25 -18.61
C MET A 1 -16.20 -15.24 -19.68
N ARG A 2 -15.72 -14.05 -19.30
CA ARG A 2 -15.29 -13.04 -20.29
C ARG A 2 -13.81 -12.79 -20.12
N ARG A 3 -13.07 -12.86 -21.23
CA ARG A 3 -11.65 -12.53 -21.27
C ARG A 3 -11.46 -11.31 -22.17
N ARG A 4 -10.80 -10.29 -21.62
CA ARG A 4 -10.36 -9.13 -22.39
C ARG A 4 -8.85 -9.05 -22.33
N VAL A 5 -8.23 -8.83 -23.47
CA VAL A 5 -6.80 -8.56 -23.59
C VAL A 5 -6.64 -7.18 -24.19
N THR A 6 -6.03 -6.26 -23.44
CA THR A 6 -5.85 -4.88 -23.87
C THR A 6 -4.37 -4.56 -23.95
N PHE A 7 -3.93 -4.04 -25.09
CA PHE A 7 -2.60 -3.49 -25.26
C PHE A 7 -2.70 -1.98 -25.33
N ILE A 8 -1.86 -1.28 -24.55
CA ILE A 8 -1.79 0.18 -24.50
C ILE A 8 -0.37 0.61 -24.86
N GLN A 9 -0.23 1.34 -25.97
CA GLN A 9 1.03 1.90 -26.44
C GLN A 9 1.26 3.29 -25.85
N HIS A 10 2.53 3.67 -25.72
CA HIS A 10 2.90 5.03 -25.35
C HIS A 10 2.45 6.02 -26.45
N GLN A 11 2.22 7.28 -26.07
CA GLN A 11 1.74 8.32 -27.01
C GLN A 11 2.68 8.52 -28.21
N ASP A 12 3.97 8.23 -28.02
CA ASP A 12 5.02 8.44 -29.02
C ASP A 12 5.32 7.17 -29.85
N THR A 13 4.68 6.04 -29.54
CA THR A 13 4.92 4.77 -30.23
C THR A 13 4.02 4.67 -31.46
N SER A 14 4.62 4.51 -32.64
CA SER A 14 3.86 4.31 -33.89
C SER A 14 3.28 2.90 -33.97
N PHE A 15 1.99 2.79 -34.31
CA PHE A 15 1.36 1.52 -34.69
C PHE A 15 1.55 1.25 -36.19
N GLU A 16 2.22 0.16 -36.53
CA GLU A 16 2.32 -0.32 -37.91
C GLU A 16 1.21 -1.34 -38.21
N PRO A 17 0.45 -1.20 -39.32
CA PRO A 17 -0.68 -2.10 -39.63
C PRO A 17 -0.33 -3.59 -39.76
N ASN A 18 0.95 -3.93 -39.97
CA ASN A 18 1.46 -5.30 -40.07
C ASN A 18 1.72 -5.95 -38.68
N GLN A 19 1.62 -5.19 -37.59
CA GLN A 19 1.85 -5.68 -36.23
C GLN A 19 0.68 -6.49 -35.68
N ALA A 20 -0.51 -6.38 -36.27
CA ALA A 20 -1.69 -7.12 -35.88
C ALA A 20 -2.44 -7.68 -37.10
N ASP A 21 -2.68 -8.98 -37.11
CA ASP A 21 -3.42 -9.67 -38.17
C ASP A 21 -4.54 -10.53 -37.56
N LEU A 22 -5.78 -10.24 -37.93
CA LEU A 22 -6.97 -10.93 -37.43
C LEU A 22 -7.44 -11.98 -38.44
N THR A 23 -7.59 -13.20 -37.96
CA THR A 23 -8.13 -14.34 -38.70
C THR A 23 -9.43 -14.82 -38.04
N SER A 24 -10.14 -15.73 -38.69
CA SER A 24 -11.41 -16.30 -38.18
C SER A 24 -11.30 -17.07 -36.86
N ASP A 25 -10.09 -17.36 -36.40
CA ASP A 25 -9.82 -18.16 -35.20
C ASP A 25 -8.73 -17.57 -34.30
N ALA A 26 -7.99 -16.56 -34.74
CA ALA A 26 -6.93 -15.96 -33.95
C ALA A 26 -6.59 -14.53 -34.33
N LEU A 27 -6.09 -13.77 -33.35
CA LEU A 27 -5.33 -12.54 -33.57
C LEU A 27 -3.83 -12.83 -33.41
N SER A 28 -3.03 -12.50 -34.42
CA SER A 28 -1.57 -12.57 -34.36
C SER A 28 -0.99 -11.19 -34.13
N ILE A 29 -0.13 -11.06 -33.12
CA ILE A 29 0.57 -9.82 -32.78
C ILE A 29 2.08 -10.03 -32.99
N ARG A 30 2.79 -9.00 -33.47
CA ARG A 30 4.23 -9.05 -33.73
C ARG A 30 4.93 -7.78 -33.27
N ASN A 31 5.97 -7.95 -32.45
CA ASN A 31 6.85 -6.89 -31.93
C ASN A 31 6.08 -5.65 -31.47
N LEU A 32 4.95 -5.85 -30.78
CA LEU A 32 4.11 -4.75 -30.32
C LEU A 32 4.68 -4.19 -29.02
N ASP A 33 5.22 -2.99 -29.08
CA ASP A 33 5.66 -2.26 -27.88
C ASP A 33 4.45 -1.65 -27.17
N ALA A 34 3.99 -2.33 -26.12
CA ALA A 34 2.79 -1.98 -25.38
C ALA A 34 2.80 -2.57 -23.97
N VAL A 35 2.17 -1.87 -23.03
CA VAL A 35 1.73 -2.47 -21.76
C VAL A 35 0.52 -3.35 -22.04
N ARG A 36 0.45 -4.52 -21.41
CA ARG A 36 -0.63 -5.48 -21.59
C ARG A 36 -1.45 -5.62 -20.32
N GLU A 37 -2.77 -5.51 -20.42
CA GLU A 37 -3.74 -5.90 -19.38
C GLU A 37 -4.51 -7.15 -19.84
N ASP A 38 -4.45 -8.23 -19.07
CA ASP A 38 -5.41 -9.34 -19.23
C ASP A 38 -6.43 -9.25 -18.11
N ARG A 39 -7.71 -9.12 -18.48
CA ARG A 39 -8.84 -9.15 -17.56
C ARG A 39 -9.66 -10.40 -17.76
N LEU A 40 -9.95 -11.06 -16.65
CA LEU A 40 -10.77 -12.25 -16.60
C LEU A 40 -11.91 -12.08 -15.60
N SER A 41 -13.15 -12.17 -16.08
CA SER A 41 -14.33 -12.11 -15.23
C SER A 41 -15.04 -13.46 -15.19
N VAL A 42 -15.20 -13.98 -13.98
CA VAL A 42 -15.89 -15.24 -13.68
C VAL A 42 -17.05 -14.98 -12.71
N PRO A 43 -18.24 -15.57 -12.93
CA PRO A 43 -19.32 -15.52 -11.96
C PRO A 43 -18.93 -16.40 -10.76
N VAL A 44 -19.02 -15.84 -9.55
CA VAL A 44 -18.74 -16.56 -8.30
C VAL A 44 -19.87 -16.24 -7.33
N ASP A 45 -20.58 -17.27 -6.88
CA ASP A 45 -21.76 -17.09 -6.03
C ASP A 45 -21.43 -16.57 -4.63
N GLU A 46 -20.30 -17.01 -4.04
CA GLU A 46 -19.88 -16.62 -2.68
C GLU A 46 -18.34 -16.64 -2.52
N LEU A 47 -17.80 -15.70 -1.72
CA LEU A 47 -16.40 -15.69 -1.29
C LEU A 47 -16.28 -16.30 0.13
N PRO A 48 -15.20 -17.04 0.46
CA PRO A 48 -14.98 -17.55 1.80
C PRO A 48 -14.76 -16.41 2.82
N SER A 49 -15.22 -16.61 4.05
CA SER A 49 -15.17 -15.58 5.11
C SER A 49 -14.01 -15.81 6.07
N GLU A 50 -12.95 -14.98 6.03
CA GLU A 50 -11.94 -14.90 7.10
C GLU A 50 -11.39 -13.46 7.27
N VAL A 51 -10.92 -13.17 8.49
CA VAL A 51 -10.86 -11.83 9.11
C VAL A 51 -9.41 -11.38 9.34
N SER A 52 -9.03 -10.18 8.88
CA SER A 52 -7.85 -9.40 9.35
C SER A 52 -7.89 -7.91 8.94
N PHE A 53 -9.06 -7.28 8.95
CA PHE A 53 -9.22 -5.93 8.40
C PHE A 53 -9.20 -4.80 9.46
N THR A 54 -8.71 -3.61 9.10
CA THR A 54 -8.82 -2.35 9.86
C THR A 54 -9.90 -1.44 9.28
N THR A 55 -10.44 -0.49 10.04
CA THR A 55 -11.45 0.47 9.53
C THR A 55 -10.80 1.69 8.87
N SER A 56 -11.30 2.09 7.70
CA SER A 56 -10.87 3.26 6.94
C SER A 56 -11.14 4.59 7.69
N PRO A 57 -10.29 5.64 7.55
CA PRO A 57 -10.49 6.94 8.19
C PRO A 57 -11.58 7.74 7.49
N ILE A 58 -12.84 7.46 7.81
CA ILE A 58 -13.98 8.22 7.28
C ILE A 58 -14.35 9.33 8.29
N PRO A 59 -14.46 10.60 7.87
CA PRO A 59 -15.10 11.63 8.68
C PRO A 59 -16.55 11.27 8.99
N ARG A 60 -16.97 11.44 10.25
CA ARG A 60 -18.22 10.95 10.88
C ARG A 60 -19.55 11.26 10.14
N ALA A 61 -19.53 12.07 9.08
CA ALA A 61 -20.68 12.56 8.32
C ALA A 61 -21.10 11.68 7.13
N GLU A 62 -20.24 10.80 6.59
CA GLU A 62 -20.56 9.99 5.39
C GLU A 62 -20.69 8.49 5.70
N ARG A 63 -21.59 8.16 6.65
CA ARG A 63 -21.92 6.76 6.94
C ARG A 63 -22.78 6.17 5.82
N LEU A 64 -22.13 5.54 4.84
CA LEU A 64 -22.70 4.36 4.18
C LEU A 64 -22.88 3.26 5.23
N ALA A 65 -23.89 2.39 5.03
CA ALA A 65 -24.40 1.45 6.03
C ALA A 65 -23.44 0.33 6.48
N SER A 66 -22.17 0.33 6.06
CA SER A 66 -21.17 -0.68 6.45
C SER A 66 -19.76 -0.07 6.53
N PRO A 67 -18.94 -0.47 7.53
CA PRO A 67 -17.58 0.03 7.68
C PRO A 67 -16.73 -0.43 6.50
N VAL A 68 -16.02 0.49 5.85
CA VAL A 68 -15.04 0.12 4.83
C VAL A 68 -13.78 -0.34 5.53
N LEU A 69 -13.40 -1.57 5.19
CA LEU A 69 -12.35 -2.34 5.81
C LEU A 69 -11.14 -2.37 4.89
N GLN A 70 -9.94 -2.17 5.44
CA GLN A 70 -8.68 -2.13 4.71
C GLN A 70 -7.71 -3.17 5.29
N PHE A 71 -6.95 -3.81 4.40
CA PHE A 71 -5.89 -4.73 4.77
C PHE A 71 -4.68 -4.45 3.92
N HIS A 72 -3.52 -4.47 4.55
CA HIS A 72 -2.25 -4.39 3.85
C HIS A 72 -1.31 -5.45 4.41
N ALA A 73 -0.70 -6.19 3.50
CA ALA A 73 0.38 -7.12 3.81
C ALA A 73 1.42 -7.06 2.71
N LEU A 74 2.69 -7.17 3.11
CA LEU A 74 3.76 -7.35 2.16
C LEU A 74 3.68 -8.77 1.59
N VAL A 75 3.43 -8.87 0.29
CA VAL A 75 3.43 -10.12 -0.46
C VAL A 75 4.61 -10.08 -1.44
N PRO A 76 5.77 -10.68 -1.11
CA PRO A 76 6.96 -10.59 -1.95
C PRO A 76 6.82 -11.28 -3.31
N SER A 77 5.89 -12.23 -3.43
CA SER A 77 5.65 -12.98 -4.65
C SER A 77 4.20 -13.47 -4.72
N PRO A 78 3.55 -13.44 -5.90
CA PRO A 78 2.24 -14.03 -6.11
C PRO A 78 2.26 -15.56 -6.21
N HIS A 79 3.40 -16.23 -5.93
CA HIS A 79 3.56 -17.68 -6.10
C HIS A 79 2.46 -18.49 -5.42
N ASN A 80 2.14 -18.21 -4.16
CA ASN A 80 1.09 -18.93 -3.43
C ASN A 80 -0.30 -18.75 -4.06
N LEU A 81 -0.59 -17.56 -4.61
CA LEU A 81 -1.84 -17.31 -5.33
C LEU A 81 -1.88 -18.14 -6.63
N VAL A 82 -0.77 -18.18 -7.37
CA VAL A 82 -0.66 -18.95 -8.60
C VAL A 82 -0.78 -20.45 -8.33
N GLU A 83 -0.12 -20.98 -7.29
CA GLU A 83 -0.26 -22.37 -6.87
C GLU A 83 -1.71 -22.71 -6.49
N PHE A 84 -2.37 -21.82 -5.74
CA PHE A 84 -3.78 -21.98 -5.38
C PHE A 84 -4.67 -22.04 -6.64
N VAL A 85 -4.51 -21.11 -7.58
CA VAL A 85 -5.28 -21.10 -8.84
C VAL A 85 -5.00 -22.37 -9.66
N GLN A 86 -3.74 -22.79 -9.76
CA GLN A 86 -3.37 -24.00 -10.51
C GLN A 86 -3.92 -25.28 -9.88
N GLY A 87 -3.94 -25.36 -8.54
CA GLY A 87 -4.43 -26.52 -7.80
C GLY A 87 -5.94 -26.61 -7.79
N GLU A 88 -6.61 -25.54 -7.37
CA GLU A 88 -8.05 -25.54 -7.07
C GLU A 88 -8.91 -25.18 -8.29
N LEU A 89 -8.46 -24.28 -9.17
CA LEU A 89 -9.26 -23.80 -10.29
C LEU A 89 -8.93 -24.50 -11.61
N CYS A 90 -7.65 -24.75 -11.91
CA CYS A 90 -7.26 -25.31 -13.20
C CYS A 90 -7.31 -26.84 -13.28
N GLY A 91 -7.26 -27.56 -12.16
CA GLY A 91 -7.20 -29.03 -12.15
C GLY A 91 -6.08 -29.57 -13.04
N ARG A 92 -6.45 -30.33 -14.10
CA ARG A 92 -5.52 -30.94 -15.07
C ARG A 92 -5.37 -30.19 -16.40
N ASP A 93 -6.01 -29.03 -16.57
CA ASP A 93 -5.92 -28.24 -17.80
C ASP A 93 -4.54 -27.55 -17.89
N GLU A 94 -3.66 -28.06 -18.74
CA GLU A 94 -2.32 -27.49 -18.97
C GLU A 94 -2.35 -26.06 -19.52
N GLY A 95 -3.38 -25.72 -20.32
CA GLY A 95 -3.58 -24.37 -20.85
C GLY A 95 -3.92 -23.38 -19.72
N CYS A 96 -4.85 -23.75 -18.85
CA CYS A 96 -5.19 -22.96 -17.67
C CYS A 96 -3.98 -22.79 -16.73
N ARG A 97 -3.22 -23.88 -16.47
CA ARG A 97 -2.06 -23.84 -15.57
C ARG A 97 -0.94 -22.95 -16.11
N SER A 98 -0.65 -23.02 -17.41
CA SER A 98 0.33 -22.16 -18.05
C SER A 98 -0.11 -20.69 -18.05
N GLN A 99 -1.40 -20.42 -18.27
CA GLN A 99 -1.95 -19.06 -18.15
C GLN A 99 -1.89 -18.52 -16.72
N ALA A 100 -2.16 -19.34 -15.70
CA ALA A 100 -2.00 -18.94 -14.31
C ALA A 100 -0.53 -18.65 -13.98
N ALA A 101 0.42 -19.39 -14.56
CA ALA A 101 1.85 -19.14 -14.36
C ALA A 101 2.32 -17.79 -14.90
N HIS A 102 1.66 -17.23 -15.92
CA HIS A 102 1.96 -15.88 -16.43
C HIS A 102 1.75 -14.78 -15.39
N ALA A 103 0.89 -14.99 -14.39
CA ALA A 103 0.70 -14.02 -13.31
C ALA A 103 1.97 -13.83 -12.45
N LEU A 104 2.93 -14.78 -12.48
CA LEU A 104 4.19 -14.64 -11.75
C LEU A 104 5.09 -13.52 -12.29
N SER A 105 4.94 -13.17 -13.58
CA SER A 105 5.72 -12.11 -14.23
C SER A 105 4.93 -10.81 -14.38
N ALA A 106 3.74 -10.70 -13.78
CA ALA A 106 2.95 -9.47 -13.81
C ALA A 106 3.56 -8.42 -12.88
N ASP A 107 3.54 -7.16 -13.32
CA ASP A 107 3.94 -6.02 -12.49
C ASP A 107 2.85 -5.68 -11.45
N SER A 108 1.59 -5.91 -11.81
CA SER A 108 0.48 -5.82 -10.86
C SER A 108 -0.58 -6.88 -11.12
N ILE A 109 -1.22 -7.32 -10.04
CA ILE A 109 -2.36 -8.22 -10.07
C ILE A 109 -3.45 -7.58 -9.22
N ASP A 110 -4.63 -7.46 -9.81
CA ASP A 110 -5.80 -6.87 -9.22
C ASP A 110 -6.94 -7.89 -9.14
N LEU A 111 -7.60 -7.94 -7.99
CA LEU A 111 -8.79 -8.77 -7.77
C LEU A 111 -9.91 -7.86 -7.30
N SER A 112 -11.03 -7.88 -8.03
CA SER A 112 -12.23 -7.13 -7.66
C SER A 112 -13.45 -8.05 -7.66
N TYR A 113 -14.31 -7.90 -6.66
CA TYR A 113 -15.56 -8.63 -6.57
C TYR A 113 -16.71 -7.65 -6.47
N ASP A 114 -17.65 -7.74 -7.42
CA ASP A 114 -18.89 -6.99 -7.38
C ASP A 114 -20.01 -7.88 -6.83
N GLY A 115 -20.51 -7.54 -5.64
CA GLY A 115 -21.58 -8.28 -4.99
C GLY A 115 -22.95 -8.14 -5.66
N MET A 116 -23.18 -7.11 -6.48
CA MET A 116 -24.42 -6.94 -7.24
C MET A 116 -24.43 -7.85 -8.48
N SER A 117 -23.35 -7.83 -9.26
CA SER A 117 -23.23 -8.70 -10.44
C SER A 117 -22.72 -10.12 -10.12
N ARG A 118 -22.28 -10.37 -8.87
CA ARG A 118 -21.63 -11.62 -8.42
C ARG A 118 -20.47 -12.03 -9.32
N ALA A 119 -19.72 -11.04 -9.77
CA ALA A 119 -18.61 -11.23 -10.69
C ALA A 119 -17.29 -10.99 -9.97
N LEU A 120 -16.43 -12.01 -9.94
CA LEU A 120 -15.03 -11.87 -9.58
C LEU A 120 -14.24 -11.54 -10.86
N THR A 121 -13.54 -10.43 -10.84
CA THR A 121 -12.67 -9.98 -11.92
C THR A 121 -11.22 -10.00 -11.46
N LEU A 122 -10.41 -10.83 -12.11
CA LEU A 122 -8.96 -10.87 -11.98
C LEU A 122 -8.35 -10.08 -13.13
N SER A 123 -7.51 -9.11 -12.85
CA SER A 123 -6.75 -8.37 -13.87
C SER A 123 -5.25 -8.49 -13.59
N GLY A 124 -4.45 -8.73 -14.61
CA GLY A 124 -2.99 -8.65 -14.52
C GLY A 124 -2.48 -7.56 -15.45
N LEU A 125 -1.41 -6.88 -15.05
CA LEU A 125 -0.71 -5.88 -15.85
C LEU A 125 0.74 -6.34 -16.08
N TRP A 126 1.18 -6.30 -17.33
CA TRP A 126 2.55 -6.64 -17.71
C TRP A 126 3.21 -5.47 -18.47
N PRO A 127 4.49 -5.20 -18.20
CA PRO A 127 5.25 -4.22 -18.94
C PRO A 127 5.53 -4.75 -20.36
N SER A 128 5.95 -3.85 -21.25
CA SER A 128 6.41 -4.25 -22.57
C SER A 128 7.72 -5.05 -22.46
N PRO A 129 7.80 -6.28 -23.02
CA PRO A 129 9.03 -7.08 -22.99
C PRO A 129 10.09 -6.50 -23.95
N GLU A 130 11.36 -6.89 -23.75
CA GLU A 130 12.43 -6.53 -24.70
C GLU A 130 12.11 -7.09 -26.10
N GLY A 131 11.85 -6.20 -27.06
CA GLY A 131 11.46 -6.55 -28.43
C GLY A 131 9.94 -6.57 -28.69
N GLY A 132 9.12 -6.25 -27.69
CA GLY A 132 7.66 -6.16 -27.80
C GLY A 132 6.94 -7.51 -27.84
N TRP A 133 5.61 -7.48 -27.72
CA TRP A 133 4.79 -8.67 -27.70
C TRP A 133 4.73 -9.34 -29.07
N THR A 134 5.02 -10.65 -29.10
CA THR A 134 4.80 -11.50 -30.27
C THR A 134 4.06 -12.76 -29.83
N GLU A 135 2.76 -12.81 -30.10
CA GLU A 135 1.91 -13.92 -29.65
C GLU A 135 0.71 -14.13 -30.58
N VAL A 136 0.02 -15.26 -30.38
CA VAL A 136 -1.20 -15.61 -31.11
C VAL A 136 -2.31 -15.85 -30.10
N ILE A 137 -3.28 -14.94 -30.07
CA ILE A 137 -4.46 -15.03 -29.21
C ILE A 137 -5.54 -15.78 -29.99
N ARG A 138 -5.81 -17.03 -29.60
CA ARG A 138 -6.82 -17.88 -30.26
C ARG A 138 -8.20 -17.71 -29.63
N LYS A 139 -9.23 -17.94 -30.43
CA LYS A 139 -10.59 -18.18 -29.93
C LYS A 139 -10.59 -19.42 -29.03
N ARG A 140 -11.54 -19.49 -28.10
CA ARG A 140 -11.67 -20.65 -27.21
C ARG A 140 -12.48 -21.76 -27.89
N ASP A 141 -12.08 -23.02 -27.65
CA ASP A 141 -12.64 -24.19 -28.35
C ASP A 141 -14.09 -24.54 -27.93
N SER A 142 -14.57 -24.06 -26.77
CA SER A 142 -15.90 -24.43 -26.24
C SER A 142 -16.46 -23.42 -25.23
N GLY A 143 -17.65 -22.88 -25.50
CA GLY A 143 -18.47 -22.05 -24.59
C GLY A 143 -18.94 -20.72 -25.20
N PRO A 144 -19.90 -20.00 -24.58
CA PRO A 144 -20.29 -18.63 -24.95
C PRO A 144 -19.26 -17.57 -24.52
N ASP A 145 -17.99 -17.98 -24.39
CA ASP A 145 -16.92 -17.19 -23.78
C ASP A 145 -16.24 -16.36 -24.87
N GLN A 146 -16.54 -15.06 -24.88
CA GLN A 146 -16.01 -14.09 -25.83
C GLN A 146 -14.58 -13.68 -25.43
N VAL A 147 -13.68 -13.63 -26.42
CA VAL A 147 -12.32 -13.10 -26.28
C VAL A 147 -12.26 -11.77 -27.02
N GLU A 148 -12.29 -10.70 -26.25
CA GLU A 148 -12.21 -9.34 -26.76
C GLU A 148 -10.76 -8.88 -26.74
N VAL A 149 -10.25 -8.36 -27.86
CA VAL A 149 -8.91 -7.79 -27.93
C VAL A 149 -8.95 -6.33 -28.36
N GLY A 150 -8.23 -5.49 -27.61
CA GLY A 150 -8.06 -4.06 -27.87
C GLY A 150 -6.59 -3.70 -28.04
N LEU A 151 -6.28 -2.92 -29.07
CA LEU A 151 -4.97 -2.35 -29.38
C LEU A 151 -5.14 -0.83 -29.38
N PHE A 152 -4.68 -0.14 -28.34
CA PHE A 152 -4.90 1.29 -28.15
C PHE A 152 -3.59 2.06 -28.01
N GLY A 153 -3.58 3.28 -28.54
CA GLY A 153 -2.59 4.30 -28.24
C GLY A 153 -3.22 5.42 -27.43
N CYS A 154 -2.47 5.96 -26.46
CA CYS A 154 -2.90 7.15 -25.74
C CYS A 154 -2.76 8.39 -26.64
N ASP A 155 -3.79 9.21 -26.70
CA ASP A 155 -3.81 10.48 -27.44
C ASP A 155 -3.88 11.66 -26.46
N LYS A 156 -3.48 12.85 -26.92
CA LYS A 156 -3.77 14.09 -26.19
C LYS A 156 -5.27 14.39 -26.22
N ALA A 157 -5.87 14.45 -25.05
CA ALA A 157 -7.25 14.90 -24.87
C ALA A 157 -7.35 16.42 -25.07
N PRO A 158 -8.50 16.93 -25.57
CA PRO A 158 -8.73 18.37 -25.69
C PRO A 158 -8.85 19.05 -24.32
N ASP A 159 -9.46 18.36 -23.35
CA ASP A 159 -9.65 18.82 -21.99
C ASP A 159 -8.60 18.23 -21.06
N LEU A 160 -8.11 19.03 -20.11
CA LEU A 160 -7.01 18.66 -19.20
C LEU A 160 -7.40 17.55 -18.20
N GLU A 161 -8.70 17.39 -17.95
CA GLU A 161 -9.27 16.40 -17.03
C GLU A 161 -9.68 15.10 -17.75
N GLU A 162 -9.55 15.05 -19.08
CA GLU A 162 -9.88 13.86 -19.86
C GLU A 162 -8.64 13.04 -20.23
N LEU A 163 -8.83 11.74 -20.32
CA LEU A 163 -7.92 10.84 -21.00
C LEU A 163 -8.58 10.37 -22.29
N LYS A 164 -7.77 10.35 -23.36
CA LYS A 164 -8.20 9.91 -24.67
C LYS A 164 -7.33 8.76 -25.13
N ALA A 165 -7.96 7.69 -25.61
CA ALA A 165 -7.28 6.57 -26.23
C ALA A 165 -7.97 6.22 -27.55
N GLY A 166 -7.18 6.00 -28.60
CA GLY A 166 -7.66 5.63 -29.92
C GLY A 166 -6.98 4.35 -30.38
N GLY A 167 -7.69 3.52 -31.14
CA GLY A 167 -7.11 2.27 -31.60
C GLY A 167 -8.08 1.34 -32.31
N LEU A 168 -7.80 0.05 -32.20
CA LEU A 168 -8.45 -1.04 -32.91
C LEU A 168 -8.97 -2.07 -31.91
N MET A 169 -10.17 -2.59 -32.14
CA MET A 169 -10.81 -3.58 -31.29
C MET A 169 -11.46 -4.68 -32.12
N ALA A 170 -11.45 -5.92 -31.64
CA ALA A 170 -12.19 -7.02 -32.26
C ALA A 170 -12.53 -8.14 -31.26
N ASP A 171 -13.63 -8.82 -31.55
CA ASP A 171 -14.01 -10.06 -30.89
C ASP A 171 -13.45 -11.26 -31.67
N VAL A 172 -12.48 -11.96 -31.08
CA VAL A 172 -11.74 -13.05 -31.76
C VAL A 172 -12.66 -14.23 -32.01
N GLY A 173 -12.87 -14.55 -33.29
CA GLY A 173 -13.75 -15.64 -33.75
C GLY A 173 -15.15 -15.19 -34.17
N GLU A 174 -15.53 -13.93 -33.91
CA GLU A 174 -16.79 -13.34 -34.37
C GLU A 174 -16.55 -12.27 -35.44
N ASP A 175 -15.54 -11.43 -35.26
CA ASP A 175 -15.22 -10.34 -36.17
C ASP A 175 -14.29 -10.75 -37.31
N GLU A 176 -14.57 -10.27 -38.53
CA GLU A 176 -13.71 -10.48 -39.70
C GLU A 176 -12.59 -9.44 -39.81
N LYS A 177 -12.72 -8.28 -39.15
CA LYS A 177 -11.78 -7.15 -39.22
C LYS A 177 -11.72 -6.39 -37.89
N LEU A 178 -10.55 -5.83 -37.61
CA LEU A 178 -10.34 -4.88 -36.52
C LEU A 178 -11.18 -3.60 -36.75
N LYS A 179 -11.93 -3.20 -35.73
CA LYS A 179 -12.82 -2.04 -35.74
C LYS A 179 -12.13 -0.82 -35.09
N PRO A 180 -12.01 0.31 -35.81
CA PRO A 180 -11.51 1.55 -35.22
C PRO A 180 -12.39 2.02 -34.07
N THR A 181 -11.79 2.31 -32.93
CA THR A 181 -12.48 2.72 -31.70
C THR A 181 -11.72 3.85 -31.02
N ILE A 182 -12.44 4.86 -30.53
CA ILE A 182 -11.90 5.98 -29.77
C ILE A 182 -12.70 6.11 -28.49
N PHE A 183 -12.01 6.25 -27.37
CA PHE A 183 -12.57 6.54 -26.06
C PHE A 183 -12.03 7.87 -25.56
N SER A 184 -12.92 8.75 -25.09
CA SER A 184 -12.57 9.91 -24.28
C SER A 184 -13.39 9.80 -23.01
N PHE A 185 -12.74 9.96 -21.86
CA PHE A 185 -13.42 9.92 -20.57
C PHE A 185 -12.71 10.81 -19.56
N PRO A 186 -13.45 11.42 -18.63
CA PRO A 186 -12.85 12.14 -17.51
C PRO A 186 -12.07 11.16 -16.63
N SER A 187 -10.86 11.51 -16.20
CA SER A 187 -10.06 10.72 -15.28
C SER A 187 -9.71 11.54 -14.06
N ARG A 188 -9.80 10.94 -12.88
CA ARG A 188 -9.26 11.57 -11.67
C ARG A 188 -7.76 11.38 -11.56
N HIS A 189 -7.18 10.40 -12.25
CA HIS A 189 -5.76 10.06 -12.13
C HIS A 189 -5.03 10.41 -13.42
N HIS A 190 -4.00 11.25 -13.30
CA HIS A 190 -3.17 11.68 -14.41
C HIS A 190 -1.68 11.42 -14.12
N PRO A 191 -0.90 10.96 -15.09
CA PRO A 191 0.54 10.86 -14.94
C PRO A 191 1.17 12.26 -15.01
N LEU A 192 2.24 12.47 -14.23
CA LEU A 192 3.15 13.60 -14.45
C LEU A 192 4.23 13.26 -15.48
N PRO A 193 4.95 14.27 -16.00
CA PRO A 193 6.12 14.05 -16.84
C PRO A 193 7.17 13.14 -16.14
N PRO A 194 7.95 12.32 -16.89
CA PRO A 194 8.92 11.38 -16.33
C PRO A 194 9.97 11.97 -15.39
N GLU A 195 10.19 13.28 -15.44
CA GLU A 195 11.15 14.03 -14.65
C GLU A 195 10.63 14.35 -13.23
N ALA A 196 9.31 14.26 -13.05
CA ALA A 196 8.63 14.43 -11.77
C ALA A 196 8.79 13.17 -10.91
N THR A 197 9.99 13.02 -10.36
CA THR A 197 10.38 11.86 -9.57
C THR A 197 10.57 12.15 -8.07
N TYR A 198 10.54 11.09 -7.26
CA TYR A 198 10.88 11.15 -5.84
C TYR A 198 11.63 9.90 -5.37
N THR A 199 12.45 10.06 -4.34
CA THR A 199 13.09 8.94 -3.63
C THR A 199 12.71 8.93 -2.16
N VAL A 200 12.85 7.77 -1.53
CA VAL A 200 12.56 7.58 -0.11
C VAL A 200 13.74 6.88 0.55
N SER A 201 14.11 7.32 1.74
CA SER A 201 15.21 6.71 2.50
C SER A 201 15.02 6.88 4.00
N PHE A 202 15.71 6.04 4.77
CA PHE A 202 15.86 6.21 6.22
C PHE A 202 17.30 6.59 6.55
N SER A 203 17.50 7.60 7.39
CA SER A 203 18.85 8.00 7.82
C SER A 203 19.50 6.91 8.70
N PRO A 204 20.65 6.33 8.30
CA PRO A 204 21.35 5.35 9.12
C PRO A 204 22.19 6.05 10.21
N PRO A 205 22.38 5.43 11.40
CA PRO A 205 21.74 4.19 11.83
C PRO A 205 20.29 4.42 12.26
N ALA A 206 19.40 3.51 11.86
CA ALA A 206 18.02 3.52 12.34
C ALA A 206 17.98 3.09 13.81
N GLY A 207 18.01 4.07 14.71
CA GLY A 207 17.70 3.88 16.13
C GLY A 207 16.21 3.63 16.35
N LEU A 208 15.74 3.74 17.61
CA LEU A 208 14.31 3.60 17.95
C LEU A 208 13.42 4.72 17.39
N HIS A 209 14.02 5.79 16.85
CA HIS A 209 13.34 6.94 16.26
C HIS A 209 13.82 7.14 14.81
N PRO A 210 13.48 6.24 13.88
CA PRO A 210 13.88 6.42 12.49
C PRO A 210 13.15 7.61 11.87
N THR A 211 13.87 8.43 11.09
CA THR A 211 13.28 9.51 10.30
C THR A 211 13.23 9.07 8.84
N MET A 212 12.02 9.03 8.28
CA MET A 212 11.80 8.82 6.85
C MET A 212 12.06 10.14 6.13
N THR A 213 12.90 10.11 5.10
CA THR A 213 13.15 11.26 4.21
C THR A 213 12.56 10.95 2.84
N ILE A 214 11.69 11.84 2.34
CA ILE A 214 11.16 11.82 0.98
C ILE A 214 11.82 12.97 0.23
N SER A 215 12.56 12.67 -0.82
CA SER A 215 13.28 13.67 -1.61
C SER A 215 12.59 13.85 -2.96
N LEU A 216 12.03 15.04 -3.20
CA LEU A 216 11.34 15.37 -4.45
C LEU A 216 12.30 16.05 -5.42
N SER A 217 12.34 15.58 -6.67
CA SER A 217 13.10 16.24 -7.72
C SER A 217 12.55 17.63 -8.03
N PRO A 218 13.35 18.54 -8.62
CA PRO A 218 12.85 19.84 -9.10
C PRO A 218 11.65 19.74 -10.05
N GLY A 219 11.63 18.70 -10.90
CA GLY A 219 10.52 18.44 -11.84
C GLY A 219 9.20 18.13 -11.14
N SER A 220 9.26 17.51 -9.96
CA SER A 220 8.10 17.16 -9.13
C SER A 220 7.40 18.34 -8.49
N LEU A 221 8.11 19.46 -8.33
CA LEU A 221 7.59 20.68 -7.70
C LEU A 221 6.88 21.60 -8.71
N ASN A 222 6.89 21.25 -9.99
CA ASN A 222 6.16 21.98 -11.01
C ASN A 222 4.66 21.72 -10.85
N ARG A 223 3.89 22.80 -10.69
CA ARG A 223 2.43 22.71 -10.56
C ARG A 223 1.85 22.00 -11.80
N PRO A 224 0.93 21.03 -11.63
CA PRO A 224 0.26 20.37 -12.74
C PRO A 224 -0.49 21.37 -13.64
N PRO A 225 -0.68 21.06 -14.93
CA PRO A 225 -1.43 21.90 -15.86
C PRO A 225 -2.93 21.77 -15.57
N VAL A 226 -3.42 22.52 -14.58
CA VAL A 226 -4.84 22.64 -14.24
C VAL A 226 -5.27 24.11 -14.26
N SER A 227 -6.57 24.37 -14.10
CA SER A 227 -7.09 25.74 -14.03
C SER A 227 -6.31 26.59 -12.99
N PRO A 228 -5.92 27.84 -13.31
CA PRO A 228 -5.18 28.70 -12.40
C PRO A 228 -5.85 28.89 -11.05
N GLU A 229 -7.18 28.88 -11.03
CA GLU A 229 -8.04 29.09 -9.86
C GLU A 229 -8.18 27.84 -8.96
N ALA A 230 -7.81 26.65 -9.47
CA ALA A 230 -7.89 25.41 -8.73
C ALA A 230 -6.89 25.39 -7.57
N TYR A 231 -7.33 25.00 -6.38
CA TYR A 231 -6.40 24.77 -5.27
C TYR A 231 -5.63 23.47 -5.52
N CYS A 232 -4.30 23.55 -5.48
CA CYS A 232 -3.40 22.40 -5.65
C CYS A 232 -2.41 22.33 -4.50
N GLY A 233 -2.24 21.14 -3.93
CA GLY A 233 -1.22 20.85 -2.92
C GLY A 233 -0.53 19.51 -3.19
N VAL A 234 0.67 19.35 -2.64
CA VAL A 234 1.40 18.08 -2.66
C VAL A 234 1.03 17.28 -1.41
N TYR A 235 0.70 16.02 -1.61
CA TYR A 235 0.31 15.11 -0.54
C TYR A 235 1.17 13.86 -0.59
N THR A 236 1.36 13.25 0.59
CA THR A 236 1.98 11.94 0.72
C THR A 236 1.14 11.03 1.61
N TYR A 237 0.92 9.81 1.15
CA TYR A 237 0.16 8.78 1.84
C TYR A 237 1.07 7.63 2.26
N LEU A 238 1.28 7.48 3.57
CA LEU A 238 2.14 6.47 4.16
C LEU A 238 1.30 5.28 4.61
N THR A 239 1.76 4.08 4.24
CA THR A 239 1.25 2.80 4.74
C THR A 239 2.31 2.21 5.67
N LEU A 240 2.15 2.36 6.98
CA LEU A 240 3.14 1.92 7.96
C LEU A 240 2.78 0.54 8.53
N PRO A 241 3.72 -0.43 8.55
CA PRO A 241 3.50 -1.71 9.24
C PRO A 241 3.39 -1.52 10.76
N SER A 242 2.83 -2.49 11.47
CA SER A 242 2.68 -2.46 12.94
C SER A 242 3.97 -2.09 13.69
N SER A 243 5.12 -2.50 13.16
CA SER A 243 6.44 -2.24 13.72
C SER A 243 6.85 -0.77 13.75
N LEU A 244 6.29 0.08 12.89
CA LEU A 244 6.54 1.53 12.85
C LEU A 244 5.26 2.32 13.09
N PHE A 245 5.38 3.44 13.80
CA PHE A 245 4.28 4.36 14.01
C PHE A 245 4.77 5.80 14.10
N GLY A 246 3.93 6.75 13.71
CA GLY A 246 4.14 8.16 13.98
C GLY A 246 3.63 8.52 15.38
N ASP A 247 4.29 9.46 16.07
CA ASP A 247 3.68 10.09 17.25
C ASP A 247 2.58 11.04 16.78
N LYS A 248 1.33 10.64 17.01
CA LYS A 248 0.16 11.41 16.58
C LYS A 248 0.13 12.81 17.19
N TYR A 249 0.59 13.00 18.42
CA TYR A 249 0.54 14.30 19.08
C TYR A 249 1.64 15.24 18.57
N GLN A 250 2.81 14.68 18.24
CA GLN A 250 3.88 15.41 17.59
C GLN A 250 3.48 15.82 16.17
N LEU A 251 2.92 14.89 15.40
CA LEU A 251 2.63 15.07 13.97
C LEU A 251 1.31 15.82 13.70
N SER A 252 0.38 15.84 14.66
CA SER A 252 -0.85 16.65 14.58
C SER A 252 -0.68 18.04 15.19
N THR A 253 0.54 18.47 15.49
CA THR A 253 0.80 19.79 16.08
C THR A 253 0.45 20.92 15.13
N ALA A 254 0.04 22.07 15.68
CA ALA A 254 -0.12 23.32 14.93
C ALA A 254 1.13 24.22 15.07
N ASP A 255 2.22 23.73 15.66
CA ASP A 255 3.47 24.46 15.80
C ASP A 255 4.13 24.69 14.43
N PRO A 256 4.21 25.94 13.94
CA PRO A 256 4.77 26.24 12.64
C PRO A 256 6.27 25.93 12.56
N LEU A 257 7.02 26.01 13.67
CA LEU A 257 8.46 25.76 13.66
C LEU A 257 8.74 24.28 13.39
N PHE A 258 8.02 23.39 14.07
CA PHE A 258 8.11 21.95 13.84
C PHE A 258 7.74 21.60 12.39
N LEU A 259 6.58 22.05 11.92
CA LEU A 259 6.08 21.76 10.58
C LEU A 259 7.03 22.28 9.49
N GLN A 260 7.53 23.52 9.62
CA GLN A 260 8.50 24.10 8.67
C GLN A 260 9.84 23.36 8.68
N SER A 261 10.33 22.95 9.85
CA SER A 261 11.60 22.21 9.95
C SER A 261 11.56 20.86 9.24
N HIS A 262 10.36 20.28 9.10
CA HIS A 262 10.10 19.00 8.44
C HIS A 262 9.55 19.13 7.01
N ASN A 263 9.35 20.36 6.51
CA ASN A 263 8.68 20.66 5.25
C ASN A 263 7.27 20.04 5.13
N LEU A 264 6.53 20.06 6.25
CA LEU A 264 5.14 19.61 6.33
C LEU A 264 4.21 20.82 6.47
N VAL A 265 2.98 20.70 5.94
CA VAL A 265 1.91 21.69 6.16
C VAL A 265 1.00 21.22 7.29
N ALA A 266 0.47 20.01 7.19
CA ALA A 266 -0.43 19.44 8.19
C ALA A 266 -0.61 17.93 8.02
N LEU A 267 -0.94 17.25 9.12
CA LEU A 267 -1.55 15.92 9.09
C LEU A 267 -3.03 16.07 8.73
N ARG A 268 -3.46 15.45 7.62
CA ARG A 268 -4.81 15.59 7.05
C ARG A 268 -5.72 14.43 7.41
N ALA A 269 -5.19 13.21 7.46
CA ALA A 269 -5.94 12.03 7.88
C ALA A 269 -5.04 10.99 8.56
N LEU A 270 -5.64 10.21 9.45
CA LEU A 270 -4.98 9.16 10.25
C LEU A 270 -5.96 8.01 10.49
N SER A 271 -5.53 6.76 10.25
CA SER A 271 -6.25 5.53 10.62
C SER A 271 -5.33 4.40 11.02
N GLY A 272 -5.90 3.38 11.66
CA GLY A 272 -5.19 2.17 12.09
C GLY A 272 -4.57 2.33 13.47
N GLU A 273 -3.48 1.58 13.70
CA GLU A 273 -2.84 1.49 15.01
C GLU A 273 -1.96 2.70 15.33
N THR A 274 -2.21 3.34 16.47
CA THR A 274 -1.51 4.57 16.90
C THR A 274 -1.10 4.55 18.37
N ASP A 275 -1.26 3.41 19.05
CA ASP A 275 -0.79 3.22 20.42
C ASP A 275 0.72 3.47 20.47
N LEU A 276 1.18 4.37 21.34
CA LEU A 276 2.57 4.79 21.41
C LEU A 276 3.43 3.87 22.30
N GLU A 277 2.79 2.97 23.06
CA GLU A 277 3.41 2.20 24.13
C GLU A 277 3.39 0.67 23.89
N ALA A 278 2.41 0.17 23.13
CA ALA A 278 2.29 -1.26 22.87
C ALA A 278 3.49 -1.81 22.07
N PRO A 279 4.10 -2.96 22.46
CA PRO A 279 5.09 -3.63 21.63
C PRO A 279 4.43 -4.26 20.39
N ASP A 280 5.23 -4.56 19.36
CA ASP A 280 4.70 -5.05 18.06
C ASP A 280 3.86 -6.33 18.20
N TRP A 281 4.28 -7.26 19.07
CA TRP A 281 3.55 -8.51 19.28
C TRP A 281 2.22 -8.37 20.05
N ALA A 282 1.93 -7.20 20.61
CA ALA A 282 0.66 -6.89 21.26
C ALA A 282 -0.32 -6.17 20.31
N VAL A 283 0.11 -5.81 19.10
CA VAL A 283 -0.70 -5.16 18.08
C VAL A 283 -1.28 -6.25 17.15
N PRO A 284 -2.60 -6.49 17.16
CA PRO A 284 -3.22 -7.50 16.30
C PRO A 284 -3.47 -7.00 14.86
N SER A 285 -3.49 -5.68 14.67
CA SER A 285 -3.75 -5.03 13.37
C SER A 285 -2.47 -4.93 12.53
N TRP A 286 -2.61 -4.84 11.21
CA TRP A 286 -1.46 -4.80 10.30
C TRP A 286 -0.59 -3.54 10.41
N GLY A 287 -1.14 -2.42 10.91
CA GLY A 287 -0.42 -1.14 11.00
C GLY A 287 -1.34 0.08 10.95
N SER A 288 -0.87 1.16 10.28
CA SER A 288 -1.56 2.45 10.19
C SER A 288 -1.36 3.16 8.86
N ASN A 289 -2.30 4.05 8.53
CA ASN A 289 -2.24 4.91 7.35
C ASN A 289 -2.23 6.38 7.76
N TRP A 290 -1.37 7.17 7.11
CA TRP A 290 -1.16 8.58 7.40
C TRP A 290 -1.17 9.40 6.11
N LEU A 291 -1.98 10.44 6.05
CA LEU A 291 -2.03 11.39 4.93
C LEU A 291 -1.48 12.75 5.40
N PHE A 292 -0.37 13.18 4.81
CA PHE A 292 0.20 14.49 5.06
C PHE A 292 0.05 15.40 3.86
N GLU A 293 -0.23 16.67 4.11
CA GLU A 293 0.06 17.73 3.14
C GLU A 293 1.48 18.23 3.36
N VAL A 294 2.20 18.38 2.26
CA VAL A 294 3.62 18.67 2.22
C VAL A 294 3.84 20.11 1.79
N ALA A 295 4.79 20.79 2.40
CA ALA A 295 5.13 22.16 2.04
C ALA A 295 5.94 22.19 0.73
N THR A 296 5.64 23.14 -0.14
CA THR A 296 6.44 23.43 -1.34
C THR A 296 7.36 24.64 -1.08
N PRO A 297 8.50 24.76 -1.79
CA PRO A 297 9.41 25.89 -1.62
C PRO A 297 8.69 27.25 -1.79
N PRO A 298 8.98 28.25 -0.93
CA PRO A 298 8.37 29.57 -1.04
C PRO A 298 8.79 30.25 -2.34
N GLY A 299 7.82 30.85 -3.04
CA GLY A 299 8.05 31.65 -4.25
C GLY A 299 8.02 30.88 -5.58
N GLY A 300 7.64 29.60 -5.59
CA GLY A 300 7.39 28.84 -6.83
C GLY A 300 8.62 28.70 -7.74
N GLN A 301 9.81 28.99 -7.23
CA GLN A 301 11.06 28.82 -7.98
C GLN A 301 11.50 27.36 -7.88
N SER A 302 11.59 26.70 -9.04
CA SER A 302 12.25 25.40 -9.17
C SER A 302 13.69 25.56 -8.65
N ARG A 303 13.98 25.00 -7.47
CA ARG A 303 15.35 24.89 -6.98
C ARG A 303 16.12 23.94 -7.89
N SER A 304 17.43 24.12 -8.01
CA SER A 304 18.28 23.11 -8.68
C SER A 304 18.36 21.82 -7.87
N ASP A 305 18.13 21.91 -6.57
CA ASP A 305 18.37 20.85 -5.60
C ASP A 305 17.05 20.18 -5.18
N ASP A 306 17.16 18.91 -4.79
CA ASP A 306 16.02 18.12 -4.31
C ASP A 306 15.40 18.74 -3.05
N TRP A 307 14.07 18.65 -2.97
CA TRP A 307 13.30 19.11 -1.82
C TRP A 307 13.02 17.96 -0.86
N ASN A 308 13.70 17.99 0.28
CA ASN A 308 13.66 16.91 1.28
C ASN A 308 12.58 17.17 2.33
N ILE A 309 11.69 16.21 2.48
CA ILE A 309 10.62 16.19 3.48
C ILE A 309 10.98 15.13 4.49
N THR A 310 10.80 15.42 5.78
CA THR A 310 11.20 14.48 6.83
C THR A 310 10.02 14.16 7.73
N ILE A 311 9.79 12.87 7.98
CA ILE A 311 8.70 12.37 8.80
C ILE A 311 9.32 11.57 9.95
N PRO A 312 9.31 12.11 11.19
CA PRO A 312 9.82 11.40 12.35
C PRO A 312 8.88 10.24 12.71
N LEU A 313 9.44 9.03 12.79
CA LEU A 313 8.73 7.81 13.15
C LEU A 313 9.37 7.16 14.38
N HIS A 314 8.65 6.19 14.94
CA HIS A 314 9.03 5.41 16.11
C HIS A 314 8.97 3.93 15.78
N LEU A 315 9.93 3.16 16.29
CA LEU A 315 9.92 1.71 16.22
C LEU A 315 9.32 1.10 17.48
N ARG A 316 8.42 0.14 17.30
CA ARG A 316 7.99 -0.74 18.38
C ARG A 316 9.07 -1.75 18.71
N TYR A 317 9.03 -2.26 19.93
CA TYR A 317 9.84 -3.41 20.31
C TYR A 317 9.45 -4.62 19.46
N LEU A 318 10.43 -5.16 18.75
CA LEU A 318 10.31 -6.40 17.98
C LEU A 318 10.74 -7.61 18.79
N ARG A 319 10.26 -8.79 18.37
CA ARG A 319 10.63 -10.05 19.03
C ARG A 319 12.14 -10.31 18.94
N PRO A 320 12.77 -10.84 20.01
CA PRO A 320 14.16 -11.26 20.02
C PRO A 320 14.55 -12.18 18.84
N SER A 321 15.82 -12.18 18.46
CA SER A 321 16.35 -13.00 17.36
C SER A 321 17.71 -13.59 17.67
N GLU A 322 18.10 -14.66 16.98
CA GLU A 322 19.42 -15.28 17.17
C GLU A 322 20.58 -14.40 16.66
N SER A 323 20.32 -13.60 15.64
CA SER A 323 21.29 -12.67 15.04
C SER A 323 21.43 -11.38 15.84
N GLY A 324 20.47 -11.07 16.73
CA GLY A 324 20.37 -9.76 17.39
C GLY A 324 19.80 -8.66 16.47
N TYR A 325 19.32 -9.02 15.29
CA TYR A 325 18.64 -8.11 14.36
C TYR A 325 17.36 -8.71 13.78
N ARG A 326 16.40 -7.85 13.44
CA ARG A 326 15.19 -8.15 12.68
C ARG A 326 15.04 -7.11 11.57
N SER A 327 14.59 -7.53 10.40
CA SER A 327 14.23 -6.61 9.32
C SER A 327 12.77 -6.18 9.49
N SER A 328 12.49 -4.91 9.24
CA SER A 328 11.15 -4.37 9.09
C SER A 328 11.04 -3.72 7.72
N SER A 329 10.11 -4.21 6.90
CA SER A 329 9.92 -3.72 5.53
C SER A 329 8.85 -2.64 5.51
N VAL A 330 9.18 -1.47 4.97
CA VAL A 330 8.29 -0.31 4.90
C VAL A 330 8.05 0.02 3.43
N PRO A 331 6.81 -0.08 2.92
CA PRO A 331 6.53 0.31 1.54
C PRO A 331 6.77 1.80 1.36
N TRP A 332 7.23 2.19 0.18
CA TRP A 332 7.35 3.59 -0.16
C TRP A 332 5.97 4.28 -0.12
N PRO A 333 5.87 5.50 0.43
CA PRO A 333 4.64 6.25 0.39
C PRO A 333 4.25 6.63 -1.04
N VAL A 334 2.95 6.79 -1.28
CA VAL A 334 2.44 7.37 -2.53
C VAL A 334 2.54 8.89 -2.43
N VAL A 335 3.17 9.53 -3.40
CA VAL A 335 3.30 11.00 -3.47
C VAL A 335 2.61 11.52 -4.71
N PHE A 336 1.74 12.51 -4.53
CA PHE A 336 0.91 13.04 -5.61
C PHE A 336 0.52 14.49 -5.36
N TRP A 337 0.22 15.21 -6.44
CA TRP A 337 -0.53 16.46 -6.36
C TRP A 337 -2.02 16.16 -6.29
N ALA A 338 -2.73 16.84 -5.39
CA ALA A 338 -4.19 16.85 -5.37
C ALA A 338 -4.66 18.26 -5.74
N CYS A 339 -5.40 18.35 -6.84
CA CYS A 339 -5.94 19.60 -7.37
C CYS A 339 -7.47 19.54 -7.36
N THR A 340 -8.11 20.53 -6.74
CA THR A 340 -9.59 20.61 -6.69
C THR A 340 -10.05 21.72 -7.62
N ALA A 341 -10.80 21.34 -8.66
CA ALA A 341 -11.44 22.29 -9.57
C ALA A 341 -12.59 23.01 -8.85
N GLY A 342 -12.73 24.32 -9.12
CA GLY A 342 -13.78 25.15 -8.52
C GLY A 342 -15.12 25.12 -9.25
N GLU A 343 -15.16 24.57 -10.47
CA GLU A 343 -16.37 24.42 -11.28
C GLU A 343 -16.84 22.96 -11.31
N GLU A 344 -18.16 22.76 -11.37
CA GLU A 344 -18.81 21.44 -11.41
C GLU A 344 -18.49 20.67 -12.70
N THR A 345 -17.28 20.13 -12.83
CA THR A 345 -17.05 19.05 -13.79
C THR A 345 -17.65 17.77 -13.22
N GLU A 346 -18.62 17.21 -13.94
CA GLU A 346 -19.22 15.91 -13.61
C GLU A 346 -18.16 14.81 -13.82
N MET A 347 -17.26 14.64 -12.84
CA MET A 347 -16.34 13.49 -12.80
C MET A 347 -17.09 12.16 -12.53
N GLY A 348 -18.41 12.21 -12.31
CA GLY A 348 -19.28 11.08 -12.03
C GLY A 348 -19.72 10.34 -13.29
N GLY A 349 -18.81 9.65 -13.97
CA GLY A 349 -19.19 8.88 -15.17
C GLY A 349 -18.12 8.04 -15.84
N ASN A 350 -16.94 7.87 -15.25
CA ASN A 350 -15.89 7.05 -15.87
C ASN A 350 -16.07 5.56 -15.54
N PRO A 351 -16.40 4.69 -16.51
CA PRO A 351 -16.55 3.25 -16.29
C PRO A 351 -15.22 2.53 -16.00
N PHE A 352 -14.09 3.20 -16.21
CA PHE A 352 -12.74 2.73 -15.90
C PHE A 352 -12.24 3.22 -14.54
N ASP A 353 -12.93 4.18 -13.91
CA ASP A 353 -12.51 4.70 -12.62
C ASP A 353 -12.94 3.75 -11.49
N ARG A 354 -11.99 3.44 -10.62
CA ARG A 354 -12.22 2.63 -9.42
C ARG A 354 -11.98 3.50 -8.21
N VAL A 355 -13.05 4.15 -7.78
CA VAL A 355 -13.04 5.03 -6.62
C VAL A 355 -13.02 4.24 -5.32
N ASN A 356 -12.51 4.87 -4.27
CA ASN A 356 -12.53 4.42 -2.88
C ASN A 356 -11.60 3.26 -2.53
N LEU A 357 -10.49 3.10 -3.26
CA LEU A 357 -9.52 2.02 -3.04
C LEU A 357 -8.46 2.36 -1.98
N GLY A 358 -8.37 3.61 -1.52
CA GLY A 358 -7.47 3.96 -0.43
C GLY A 358 -7.53 5.43 -0.04
N TRP A 359 -6.50 6.17 -0.42
CA TRP A 359 -6.31 7.57 -0.07
C TRP A 359 -7.16 8.52 -0.93
N ASP A 360 -7.54 8.10 -2.13
CA ASP A 360 -8.35 8.86 -3.11
C ASP A 360 -9.73 9.23 -2.55
N ARG A 361 -10.25 8.42 -1.62
CA ARG A 361 -11.48 8.65 -0.88
C ARG A 361 -11.43 9.81 0.11
N LEU A 362 -10.22 10.19 0.55
CA LEU A 362 -10.04 11.26 1.55
C LEU A 362 -10.22 12.65 0.94
N PHE A 363 -10.40 12.72 -0.38
CA PHE A 363 -10.61 13.92 -1.14
C PHE A 363 -12.00 13.92 -1.77
N GLY A 364 -12.48 15.12 -2.12
CA GLY A 364 -13.77 15.27 -2.79
C GLY A 364 -13.78 14.57 -4.16
N SER A 365 -14.99 14.33 -4.68
CA SER A 365 -15.19 13.72 -5.99
C SER A 365 -14.65 14.56 -7.16
N GLN A 366 -14.41 15.85 -6.94
CA GLN A 366 -13.88 16.81 -7.92
C GLN A 366 -12.35 17.00 -7.83
N THR A 367 -11.66 16.15 -7.08
CA THR A 367 -10.21 16.23 -6.95
C THR A 367 -9.55 15.35 -8.03
N THR A 368 -8.70 15.96 -8.84
CA THR A 368 -7.76 15.27 -9.72
C THR A 368 -6.42 15.05 -9.01
N PHE A 369 -5.79 13.94 -9.34
CA PHE A 369 -4.57 13.44 -8.74
C PHE A 369 -3.51 13.27 -9.79
N HIS A 370 -2.39 13.96 -9.63
CA HIS A 370 -1.24 13.84 -10.51
C HIS A 370 -0.10 13.11 -9.79
N GLN A 371 0.15 11.87 -10.20
CA GLN A 371 1.09 10.97 -9.51
C GLN A 371 2.54 11.30 -9.86
N LEU A 372 3.41 11.33 -8.86
CA LEU A 372 4.86 11.41 -9.05
C LEU A 372 5.43 10.00 -9.27
N HIS A 373 6.57 9.95 -9.95
CA HIS A 373 7.25 8.69 -10.28
C HIS A 373 8.30 8.32 -9.23
N PRO A 374 8.27 7.13 -8.62
CA PRO A 374 9.34 6.73 -7.71
C PRO A 374 10.64 6.48 -8.50
N SER A 375 11.71 7.22 -8.18
CA SER A 375 13.03 7.08 -8.82
C SER A 375 14.00 6.26 -7.97
N GLY A 376 13.79 4.94 -7.98
CA GLY A 376 14.80 3.99 -7.52
C GLY A 376 14.49 3.35 -6.18
N GLY A 377 14.16 2.07 -6.24
CA GLY A 377 14.31 1.13 -5.14
C GLY A 377 15.45 0.16 -5.43
N GLU A 378 16.07 -0.42 -4.40
CA GLU A 378 17.05 -1.50 -4.61
C GLU A 378 16.40 -2.64 -5.41
N ALA A 379 17.00 -2.99 -6.55
CA ALA A 379 16.52 -4.03 -7.45
C ALA A 379 15.05 -3.87 -7.93
N GLY A 380 14.56 -2.63 -8.04
CA GLY A 380 13.19 -2.34 -8.50
C GLY A 380 12.10 -2.54 -7.44
N ARG A 381 12.46 -2.76 -6.17
CA ARG A 381 11.50 -2.89 -5.06
C ARG A 381 11.23 -1.53 -4.41
N LEU A 382 9.97 -1.09 -4.41
CA LEU A 382 9.53 0.14 -3.73
C LEU A 382 9.27 -0.08 -2.23
N VAL A 383 10.26 -0.64 -1.54
CA VAL A 383 10.19 -1.02 -0.13
C VAL A 383 11.54 -0.76 0.51
N GLU A 384 11.56 0.02 1.59
CA GLU A 384 12.74 0.22 2.43
C GLU A 384 12.85 -0.88 3.49
N GLU A 385 14.03 -1.49 3.61
CA GLU A 385 14.30 -2.48 4.65
C GLU A 385 15.07 -1.87 5.83
N LEU A 386 14.40 -1.77 6.97
CA LEU A 386 14.99 -1.27 8.20
C LEU A 386 15.57 -2.41 9.03
N ARG A 387 16.88 -2.39 9.29
CA ARG A 387 17.55 -3.37 10.15
C ARG A 387 17.48 -2.92 11.61
N VAL A 388 16.56 -3.52 12.36
CA VAL A 388 16.26 -3.18 13.76
C VAL A 388 17.07 -4.05 14.71
N PRO A 389 17.86 -3.47 15.64
CA PRO A 389 18.53 -4.25 16.68
C PRO A 389 17.52 -4.79 17.68
N VAL A 390 17.62 -6.08 18.01
CA VAL A 390 16.79 -6.77 18.99
C VAL A 390 17.65 -7.58 19.96
N LEU A 391 17.04 -8.04 21.06
CA LEU A 391 17.73 -8.93 22.00
C LEU A 391 18.26 -10.18 21.27
N ARG A 392 19.56 -10.43 21.37
CA ARG A 392 20.21 -11.62 20.79
C ARG A 392 19.96 -12.83 21.67
N LEU A 393 19.44 -13.92 21.09
CA LEU A 393 19.13 -15.17 21.80
C LEU A 393 20.27 -16.19 21.81
N ASN A 394 21.32 -15.99 21.02
CA ASN A 394 22.38 -16.98 20.84
C ASN A 394 23.24 -17.17 22.12
N GLU A 395 23.37 -18.42 22.58
CA GLU A 395 24.03 -18.80 23.84
C GLU A 395 25.57 -18.76 23.77
N ASN A 396 26.17 -18.58 22.59
CA ASN A 396 27.60 -18.85 22.35
C ASN A 396 28.55 -17.64 22.45
N ASP A 397 28.06 -16.41 22.67
CA ASP A 397 28.93 -15.23 22.79
C ASP A 397 28.45 -14.29 23.91
N GLY A 398 29.16 -14.31 25.05
CA GLY A 398 29.03 -13.30 26.12
C GLY A 398 28.60 -13.83 27.50
N ILE A 399 28.92 -13.02 28.53
CA ILE A 399 28.77 -13.34 29.96
C ILE A 399 27.30 -13.41 30.42
N ILE A 400 26.36 -12.87 29.65
CA ILE A 400 24.95 -12.73 30.04
C ILE A 400 24.07 -13.67 29.20
N ARG A 401 23.85 -14.89 29.71
CA ARG A 401 22.89 -15.83 29.13
C ARG A 401 21.48 -15.29 29.36
N THR A 402 20.61 -15.32 28.36
CA THR A 402 19.17 -14.97 28.50
C THR A 402 18.50 -15.74 29.65
N LYS A 403 18.84 -17.02 29.82
CA LYS A 403 18.44 -17.83 30.99
C LYS A 403 18.95 -17.30 32.33
N ALA A 404 20.12 -16.66 32.36
CA ALA A 404 20.66 -16.05 33.58
C ALA A 404 19.90 -14.77 33.96
N ILE A 405 19.44 -13.99 32.98
CA ILE A 405 18.55 -12.84 33.24
C ILE A 405 17.23 -13.36 33.81
N GLU A 406 16.61 -14.34 33.17
CA GLU A 406 15.34 -14.93 33.63
C GLU A 406 15.46 -15.50 35.06
N LEU A 407 16.45 -16.36 35.31
CA LEU A 407 16.70 -16.93 36.63
C LEU A 407 17.06 -15.87 37.67
N GLY A 408 17.83 -14.85 37.28
CA GLY A 408 18.19 -13.73 38.14
C GLY A 408 16.97 -12.90 38.54
N THR A 409 16.10 -12.58 37.59
CA THR A 409 14.84 -11.86 37.86
C THR A 409 13.94 -12.68 38.79
N VAL A 410 13.78 -13.99 38.54
CA VAL A 410 13.02 -14.88 39.43
C VAL A 410 13.61 -14.89 40.84
N ALA A 411 14.93 -15.00 40.97
CA ALA A 411 15.60 -15.00 42.27
C ALA A 411 15.37 -13.68 43.02
N VAL A 412 15.54 -12.53 42.37
CA VAL A 412 15.35 -11.20 42.97
C VAL A 412 13.90 -10.99 43.39
N VAL A 413 12.93 -11.32 42.54
CA VAL A 413 11.50 -11.22 42.87
C VAL A 413 11.14 -12.11 44.05
N THR A 414 11.66 -13.35 44.09
CA THR A 414 11.41 -14.30 45.17
C THR A 414 12.01 -13.82 46.48
N LEU A 415 13.27 -13.34 46.47
CA LEU A 415 13.92 -12.78 47.65
C LEU A 415 13.20 -11.53 48.16
N GLY A 416 12.75 -10.66 47.25
CA GLY A 416 11.93 -9.48 47.58
C GLY A 416 10.61 -9.87 48.24
N LEU A 417 9.90 -10.85 47.68
CA LEU A 417 8.66 -11.37 48.26
C LEU A 417 8.88 -11.98 49.65
N LEU A 418 9.92 -12.81 49.80
CA LEU A 418 10.30 -13.39 51.09
C LEU A 418 10.64 -12.32 52.13
N TRP A 419 11.34 -11.26 51.74
CA TRP A 419 11.62 -10.13 52.62
C TRP A 419 10.32 -9.43 53.04
N VAL A 420 9.43 -9.11 52.11
CA VAL A 420 8.13 -8.48 52.43
C VAL A 420 7.32 -9.34 53.40
N LEU A 421 7.24 -10.66 53.14
CA LEU A 421 6.56 -11.61 54.03
C LEU A 421 7.22 -11.68 55.42
N TRP A 422 8.55 -11.65 55.50
CA TRP A 422 9.26 -11.63 56.77
C TRP A 422 8.97 -10.36 57.57
N LYS A 423 8.96 -9.19 56.93
CA LYS A 423 8.63 -7.91 57.58
C LYS A 423 7.18 -7.87 58.06
N LEU A 424 6.23 -8.33 57.25
CA LEU A 424 4.82 -8.44 57.65
C LEU A 424 4.64 -9.43 58.81
N GLY A 425 5.33 -10.58 58.77
CA GLY A 425 5.30 -11.57 59.84
C GLY A 425 5.84 -11.04 61.18
N MET A 426 6.89 -10.20 61.16
CA MET A 426 7.39 -9.53 62.37
C MET A 426 6.36 -8.57 62.97
N VAL A 427 5.64 -7.81 62.15
CA VAL A 427 4.59 -6.87 62.60
C VAL A 427 3.40 -7.61 63.21
N VAL A 428 2.98 -8.73 62.62
CA VAL A 428 1.90 -9.57 63.18
C VAL A 428 2.31 -10.19 64.52
N ARG A 429 3.58 -10.62 64.64
CA ARG A 429 4.11 -11.14 65.91
C ARG A 429 4.19 -10.07 66.99
N SER A 430 4.61 -8.85 66.68
CA SER A 430 4.67 -7.75 67.66
C SER A 430 3.27 -7.24 68.06
N GLY A 431 2.32 -7.18 67.12
CA GLY A 431 0.93 -6.85 67.41
C GLY A 431 0.20 -7.93 68.23
N GLY A 432 0.59 -9.20 68.08
CA GLY A 432 0.12 -10.31 68.92
C GLY A 432 0.64 -10.24 70.36
N ASP A 433 1.90 -9.84 70.56
CA ASP A 433 2.49 -9.67 71.89
C ASP A 433 1.92 -8.47 72.66
N GLU A 434 1.58 -7.37 71.99
CA GLU A 434 0.84 -6.26 72.61
C GLU A 434 -0.57 -6.67 73.08
N ARG A 435 -1.31 -7.43 72.27
CA ARG A 435 -2.63 -7.97 72.67
C ARG A 435 -2.52 -8.92 73.87
N ARG A 436 -1.49 -9.78 73.89
CA ARG A 436 -1.25 -10.74 74.98
C ARG A 436 -0.79 -10.08 76.28
N ARG A 437 -0.04 -8.97 76.20
CA ARG A 437 0.28 -8.12 77.37
C ARG A 437 -0.94 -7.37 77.90
N ARG A 438 -1.84 -6.90 77.02
CA ARG A 438 -3.08 -6.21 77.41
C ARG A 438 -4.10 -7.13 78.11
N ASP A 439 -4.17 -8.40 77.72
CA ASP A 439 -5.03 -9.40 78.39
C ASP A 439 -4.46 -9.92 79.73
N LYS A 440 -3.13 -9.96 79.90
CA LYS A 440 -2.52 -10.27 81.20
C LYS A 440 -2.75 -9.15 82.22
N GLY A 441 -2.76 -7.88 81.81
CA GLY A 441 -3.08 -6.75 82.68
C GLY A 441 -4.55 -6.66 83.13
N LYS A 442 -5.47 -7.41 82.51
CA LYS A 442 -6.88 -7.47 82.91
C LYS A 442 -7.22 -8.61 83.89
N LYS A 443 -6.29 -9.52 84.17
CA LYS A 443 -6.48 -10.61 85.15
C LYS A 443 -5.93 -10.29 86.56
N GLU A 444 -5.34 -9.11 86.74
CA GLU A 444 -4.83 -8.60 88.03
C GLU A 444 -5.67 -7.44 88.61
N GLN A 445 -6.94 -7.31 88.21
CA GLN A 445 -7.91 -6.40 88.85
C GLN A 445 -9.01 -7.17 89.57
#